data_AF-A0A969SWW6-F1
#
_entry.id   AF-A0A969SWW6-F1
#
_cell.length_a   1.000
_cell.length_b   1.000
_cell.length_c   1.000
_cell.angle_alpha   90.00
_cell.angle_beta   90.00
_cell.angle_gamma   90.00
#
_symmetry.space_group_name_H-M   'P 1'
#
loop_
_entity.id
_entity.type
_entity.pdbx_description
1 polymer ?
#
loop_
_entity_poly.entity_id
_entity_poly.type
_entity_poly.pdbx_seq_one_letter_code
_entity_poly.pdbx_strand_id
1 'polypeptide(L)'
;DIGEIGYTDFIVPSGNAFSSYQATIRSESSEPATYRVKVYLKYPDDTTDRVFDNEVELEPGETQTLKGSPRIDQQPYQVNLNIGGYDSIGYSYTISVEACP
;
A
#
# COMPACT_ATOMS: atom_id res chain seq x y z
N ASP A 1 -15.76 2.60 13.73
CA ASP A 1 -15.16 2.58 12.39
C ASP A 1 -14.87 4.01 11.99
N ILE A 2 -13.67 4.49 12.28
CA ILE A 2 -13.21 5.82 11.86
C ILE A 2 -12.44 5.60 10.57
N GLY A 3 -12.91 6.27 9.52
CA GLY A 3 -12.70 5.94 8.12
C GLY A 3 -11.26 6.08 7.63
N GLU A 4 -11.01 5.39 6.53
CA GLU A 4 -9.84 5.54 5.66
C GLU A 4 -9.63 7.04 5.36
N ILE A 5 -8.43 7.56 5.66
CA ILE A 5 -8.14 9.00 5.49
C ILE A 5 -7.48 9.25 4.12
N GLY A 6 -6.77 8.24 3.58
CA GLY A 6 -6.21 8.26 2.24
C GLY A 6 -6.47 6.94 1.51
N TYR A 7 -7.04 7.05 0.31
CA TYR A 7 -7.23 5.95 -0.63
C TYR A 7 -6.50 6.31 -1.93
N THR A 8 -5.51 5.52 -2.31
CA THR A 8 -4.69 5.78 -3.51
C THR A 8 -4.60 4.54 -4.38
N ASP A 9 -4.77 4.76 -5.68
CA ASP A 9 -4.79 3.72 -6.70
C ASP A 9 -3.59 3.85 -7.64
N PHE A 10 -2.91 2.74 -7.87
CA PHE A 10 -1.82 2.61 -8.81
C PHE A 10 -2.18 1.59 -9.88
N ILE A 11 -2.22 2.03 -11.15
CA ILE A 11 -2.46 1.13 -12.27
C ILE A 11 -1.23 0.27 -12.52
N VAL A 12 -1.45 -1.04 -12.65
CA VAL A 12 -0.40 -1.99 -13.04
C VAL A 12 -0.33 -2.00 -14.57
N PRO A 13 0.84 -1.71 -15.18
CA PRO A 13 1.00 -1.79 -16.62
C PRO A 13 0.76 -3.21 -17.13
N SER A 14 -0.07 -3.35 -18.16
CA SER A 14 -0.27 -4.63 -18.86
C SER A 14 0.96 -5.00 -19.70
N GLY A 15 1.11 -6.29 -20.01
CA GLY A 15 2.10 -6.78 -20.97
C GLY A 15 3.41 -7.29 -20.35
N ASN A 16 3.58 -7.15 -19.03
CA ASN A 16 4.62 -7.82 -18.27
C ASN A 16 3.97 -8.61 -17.13
N ALA A 17 4.56 -9.75 -16.79
CA ALA A 17 4.22 -10.47 -15.57
C ALA A 17 5.16 -10.03 -14.45
N PHE A 18 4.61 -9.70 -13.29
CA PHE A 18 5.35 -9.32 -12.09
C PHE A 18 5.14 -10.38 -11.01
N SER A 19 6.20 -10.73 -10.28
CA SER A 19 6.15 -11.67 -9.15
C SER A 19 5.87 -11.00 -7.81
N SER A 20 6.08 -9.68 -7.72
CA SER A 20 5.83 -8.92 -6.49
C SER A 20 5.47 -7.47 -6.76
N TYR A 21 4.69 -6.93 -5.81
CA TYR A 21 4.29 -5.54 -5.74
C TYR A 21 4.75 -4.99 -4.40
N GLN A 22 5.52 -3.91 -4.43
CA GLN A 22 6.15 -3.33 -3.25
C GLN A 22 5.68 -1.89 -3.10
N ALA A 23 4.92 -1.62 -2.06
CA ALA A 23 4.58 -0.26 -1.67
C ALA A 23 5.59 0.23 -0.63
N THR A 24 6.12 1.43 -0.81
CA THR A 24 7.03 2.05 0.17
C THR A 24 6.39 3.30 0.74
N ILE A 25 6.02 3.25 2.01
CA ILE A 25 5.56 4.40 2.77
C ILE A 25 6.77 5.09 3.40
N ARG A 26 6.76 6.44 3.40
CA ARG A 26 7.76 7.27 4.06
C ARG A 26 7.07 8.32 4.92
N SER A 27 7.51 8.49 6.16
CA SER A 27 7.02 9.59 7.00
C SER A 27 7.62 10.91 6.52
N GLU A 28 6.77 11.91 6.28
CA GLU A 28 7.17 13.31 6.08
C GLU A 28 6.90 14.16 7.33
N SER A 29 6.47 13.52 8.42
CA SER A 29 6.15 14.18 9.68
C SER A 29 7.41 14.46 10.50
N SER A 30 7.36 15.48 11.37
CA SER A 30 8.46 15.84 12.27
C SER A 30 8.49 15.05 13.58
N GLU A 31 7.42 14.31 13.88
CA GLU A 31 7.25 13.47 15.06
C GLU A 31 6.94 12.02 14.63
N PRO A 32 7.14 11.02 15.50
CA PRO A 32 6.73 9.65 15.24
C PRO A 32 5.23 9.57 14.94
N ALA A 33 4.86 8.71 13.99
CA ALA A 33 3.49 8.54 13.55
C ALA A 33 3.15 7.08 13.29
N THR A 34 1.93 6.69 13.69
CA THR A 34 1.40 5.35 13.43
C THR A 34 0.32 5.41 12.36
N TYR A 35 0.48 4.57 11.34
CA TYR A 35 -0.44 4.48 10.21
C TYR A 35 -1.05 3.08 10.15
N ARG A 36 -2.38 2.96 10.12
CA ARG A 36 -3.03 1.72 9.70
C ARG A 36 -2.96 1.62 8.19
N VAL A 37 -2.31 0.58 7.69
CA VAL A 37 -2.08 0.39 6.26
C VAL A 37 -2.69 -0.92 5.79
N LYS A 38 -3.46 -0.84 4.69
CA LYS A 38 -3.99 -1.98 3.96
C LYS A 38 -3.55 -1.88 2.50
N VAL A 39 -3.05 -2.98 1.95
CA VAL A 39 -2.66 -3.07 0.53
C VAL A 39 -3.45 -4.19 -0.13
N TYR A 40 -3.99 -3.87 -1.29
CA TYR A 40 -4.86 -4.74 -2.07
C TYR A 40 -4.35 -4.90 -3.50
N LEU A 41 -4.41 -6.13 -4.02
CA LEU A 41 -4.22 -6.46 -5.42
C LEU A 41 -5.59 -6.74 -6.04
N LYS A 42 -6.01 -5.93 -7.02
CA LYS A 42 -7.30 -6.10 -7.71
C LYS A 42 -7.13 -6.81 -9.03
N TYR A 43 -7.96 -7.81 -9.28
CA TYR A 43 -7.87 -8.70 -10.43
C TYR A 43 -8.99 -8.49 -11.44
N PRO A 44 -8.78 -8.80 -12.73
CA PRO A 44 -9.79 -8.61 -13.78
C PRO A 44 -11.08 -9.42 -13.61
N ASP A 45 -11.09 -10.41 -12.71
CA ASP A 45 -12.26 -11.23 -12.36
C ASP A 45 -13.11 -10.60 -11.24
N ASP A 46 -12.93 -9.29 -11.00
CA ASP A 46 -13.53 -8.50 -9.91
C ASP A 46 -13.17 -8.97 -8.50
N THR A 47 -12.23 -9.91 -8.35
CA THR A 47 -11.74 -10.32 -7.04
C THR A 47 -10.60 -9.43 -6.56
N THR A 48 -10.35 -9.47 -5.25
CA THR A 48 -9.29 -8.68 -4.62
C THR A 48 -8.60 -9.50 -3.56
N ASP A 49 -7.27 -9.44 -3.54
CA ASP A 49 -6.47 -9.98 -2.44
C ASP A 49 -5.96 -8.87 -1.56
N ARG A 50 -6.13 -9.03 -0.24
CA ARG A 50 -5.49 -8.17 0.75
C ARG A 50 -4.14 -8.78 1.12
N VAL A 51 -3.07 -8.16 0.61
CA VAL A 51 -1.71 -8.67 0.75
C VAL A 51 -0.96 -8.06 1.94
N PHE A 52 -1.46 -6.96 2.49
CA PHE A 52 -0.95 -6.36 3.73
C PHE A 52 -2.11 -5.75 4.54
N ASP A 53 -2.08 -5.89 5.86
CA ASP A 53 -3.08 -5.31 6.78
C ASP A 53 -2.51 -5.19 8.21
N ASN A 54 -1.70 -4.16 8.46
CA ASN A 54 -1.08 -3.93 9.77
C ASN A 54 -0.98 -2.43 10.08
N GLU A 55 -0.63 -2.14 11.33
CA GLU A 55 -0.11 -0.82 11.70
C GLU A 55 1.38 -0.74 11.38
N VAL A 56 1.79 0.47 11.01
CA VAL A 56 3.14 0.86 10.63
C VAL A 56 3.49 2.08 11.45
N GLU A 57 4.43 1.92 12.38
CA GLU A 57 5.01 3.02 13.13
C GLU A 57 6.27 3.49 12.40
N LEU A 58 6.37 4.79 12.17
CA LEU A 58 7.49 5.41 11.47
C LEU A 58 8.01 6.60 12.26
N GLU A 59 9.32 6.61 12.47
CA GLU A 59 10.06 7.79 12.89
C GLU A 59 10.11 8.85 11.78
N PRO A 60 10.46 10.13 12.09
CA PRO A 60 10.63 11.17 11.09
C PRO A 60 11.58 10.79 9.96
N GLY A 61 11.08 10.77 8.72
CA GLY A 61 11.84 10.40 7.53
C GLY A 61 12.04 8.90 7.30
N GLU A 62 11.58 8.04 8.21
CA GLU A 62 11.68 6.59 8.09
C GLU A 62 10.81 6.05 6.96
N THR A 63 11.26 4.94 6.38
CA THR A 63 10.55 4.22 5.33
C THR A 63 10.23 2.78 5.74
N GLN A 64 9.09 2.28 5.29
CA GLN A 64 8.75 0.86 5.38
C GLN A 64 8.25 0.33 4.04
N THR A 65 8.77 -0.82 3.63
CA THR A 65 8.31 -1.54 2.43
C THR A 65 7.29 -2.60 2.80
N LEU A 66 6.15 -2.54 2.13
CA LEU A 66 4.99 -3.42 2.27
C LEU A 66 4.93 -4.28 1.01
N LYS A 67 5.12 -5.60 1.16
CA LYS A 67 5.25 -6.52 0.02
C LYS A 67 4.01 -7.39 -0.13
N GLY A 68 3.59 -7.58 -1.37
CA GLY A 68 2.55 -8.54 -1.75
C GLY A 68 2.91 -9.30 -3.01
N SER A 69 2.58 -10.59 -3.05
CA SER A 69 2.72 -11.43 -4.25
C SER A 69 1.34 -11.66 -4.87
N PRO A 70 1.23 -11.64 -6.20
CA PRO A 70 -0.02 -12.01 -6.86
C PRO A 70 -0.26 -13.52 -6.78
N ARG A 71 -1.49 -13.94 -7.03
CA ARG A 71 -1.84 -15.35 -7.24
C ARG A 71 -1.08 -15.93 -8.44
N ILE A 72 -0.91 -17.25 -8.41
CA ILE A 72 -0.35 -17.98 -9.56
C ILE A 72 -1.22 -17.74 -10.80
N ASP A 73 -0.58 -17.50 -11.94
CA ASP A 73 -1.23 -17.29 -13.24
C ASP A 73 -2.24 -16.14 -13.35
N GLN A 74 -2.30 -15.24 -12.36
CA GLN A 74 -3.09 -14.01 -12.42
C GLN A 74 -2.22 -12.78 -12.19
N GLN A 75 -2.51 -11.70 -12.92
CA GLN A 75 -1.87 -10.40 -12.72
C GLN A 75 -2.93 -9.38 -12.31
N PRO A 76 -2.73 -8.64 -11.21
CA PRO A 76 -3.62 -7.56 -10.86
C PRO A 76 -3.51 -6.44 -11.90
N TYR A 77 -4.61 -5.72 -12.12
CA TYR A 77 -4.61 -4.52 -12.96
C TYR A 77 -4.38 -3.25 -12.12
N GLN A 78 -4.49 -3.36 -10.79
CA GLN A 78 -4.40 -2.23 -9.87
C GLN A 78 -3.87 -2.68 -8.52
N VAL A 79 -2.96 -1.89 -7.95
CA VAL A 79 -2.59 -1.93 -6.54
C VAL A 79 -3.34 -0.80 -5.85
N ASN A 80 -4.13 -1.13 -4.84
CA ASN A 80 -4.85 -0.17 -4.03
C ASN A 80 -4.26 -0.12 -2.62
N LEU A 81 -4.13 1.10 -2.10
CA LEU A 81 -3.70 1.34 -0.73
C LEU A 81 -4.75 2.15 0.01
N ASN A 82 -5.06 1.69 1.21
CA ASN A 82 -5.73 2.48 2.23
C ASN A 82 -4.73 2.74 3.36
N ILE A 83 -4.51 4.02 3.64
CA ILE A 83 -3.63 4.48 4.72
C ILE A 83 -4.44 5.48 5.57
N GLY A 84 -4.42 5.29 6.88
CA GLY A 84 -5.12 6.17 7.81
C GLY A 84 -5.08 5.64 9.24
N GLY A 85 -6.19 5.81 9.97
CA GLY A 85 -6.28 5.48 11.39
C GLY A 85 -6.39 6.74 12.25
N TYR A 86 -6.85 6.57 13.49
CA TYR A 86 -6.99 7.69 14.43
C TYR A 86 -5.65 8.35 14.72
N ASP A 87 -4.64 7.53 14.94
CA ASP A 87 -3.29 7.96 15.34
C ASP A 87 -2.50 8.58 14.17
N SER A 88 -3.02 8.51 12.94
CA SER A 88 -2.40 9.14 11.76
C SER A 88 -2.92 10.55 11.48
N ILE A 89 -3.91 11.05 12.25
CA ILE A 89 -4.53 12.35 11.99
C ILE A 89 -3.51 13.48 12.24
N GLY A 90 -3.33 14.35 11.25
CA GLY A 90 -2.39 15.48 11.32
C GLY A 90 -0.97 15.14 10.89
N TYR A 91 -0.69 13.88 10.58
CA TYR A 91 0.57 13.41 10.05
C TYR A 91 0.54 13.28 8.52
N SER A 92 1.71 13.43 7.90
CA SER A 92 1.90 13.35 6.46
C SER A 92 2.90 12.26 6.08
N TYR A 93 2.64 11.64 4.93
CA TYR A 93 3.49 10.60 4.36
C TYR A 93 3.57 10.73 2.84
N THR A 94 4.61 10.12 2.26
CA THR A 94 4.65 9.80 0.82
C THR A 94 4.51 8.30 0.63
N ILE A 95 4.02 7.90 -0.55
CA ILE A 95 3.83 6.51 -0.93
C ILE A 95 4.26 6.31 -2.38
N SER A 96 5.02 5.25 -2.63
CA SER A 96 5.36 4.78 -3.97
C SER A 96 5.00 3.31 -4.11
N VAL A 97 4.77 2.85 -5.35
CA VAL A 97 4.53 1.45 -5.66
C VAL A 97 5.42 1.03 -6.82
N GLU A 98 6.11 -0.10 -6.65
CA GLU A 98 6.93 -0.74 -7.66
C GLU A 98 6.39 -2.14 -7.95
N ALA A 99 6.35 -2.52 -9.22
CA ALA A 99 6.06 -3.88 -9.66
C ALA A 99 7.38 -4.52 -10.12
N CYS A 100 7.74 -5.66 -9.53
CA CYS A 100 9.03 -6.32 -9.75
C CYS A 100 8.85 -7.67 -10.46
N PRO A 101 9.75 -8.05 -11.40
CA PRO A 101 9.73 -9.34 -12.08
C PRO A 101 9.71 -10.53 -11.13
#